data_AF-A0ABD2NA28-F1
#
_entry.id   AF-A0ABD2NA28-F1
#
_cell.length_a   1.000
_cell.length_b   1.000
_cell.length_c   1.000
_cell.angle_alpha   90.00
_cell.angle_beta   90.00
_cell.angle_gamma   90.00
#
_symmetry.space_group_name_H-M   'P 1'
#
loop_
_entity.id
_entity.type
_entity.pdbx_description
1 polymer ?
#
loop_
_entity_poly.entity_id
_entity_poly.type
_entity_poly.pdbx_seq_one_letter_code
_entity_poly.pdbx_strand_id
1 'polypeptide(L)'
;MLSSVSLRKSPSSFQSLCCSCKVREARCKLDSQKSMAPRYEIAVGLQKGHKTTKIASGKTKADKIRPARLKGHLTKHSKFVRDLIREVVGHAPYEKRAMELLKVSKDKRALKFLKRRLGTHIRAKRKREELSNILTQMRKAQAHAK
;
A
#
# COMPACT_ATOMS: atom_id res chain seq x y z
N MET A 1 1.81 -30.04 55.04
CA MET A 1 2.93 -30.09 54.07
C MET A 1 2.33 -29.86 52.69
N LEU A 2 1.83 -28.66 52.39
CA LEU A 2 2.54 -27.60 51.66
C LEU A 2 3.35 -28.13 50.46
N SER A 3 3.22 -27.69 49.21
CA SER A 3 2.23 -26.91 48.45
C SER A 3 2.80 -26.89 47.02
N SER A 4 2.03 -27.34 46.03
CA SER A 4 2.45 -27.48 44.64
C SER A 4 2.48 -26.12 43.91
N VAL A 5 3.64 -25.71 43.38
CA VAL A 5 3.80 -24.46 42.61
C VAL A 5 3.70 -24.73 41.11
N SER A 6 2.57 -24.38 40.51
CA SER A 6 2.37 -24.34 39.05
C SER A 6 2.90 -23.02 38.46
N LEU A 7 3.80 -23.12 37.48
CA LEU A 7 4.34 -22.00 36.70
C LEU A 7 3.37 -21.58 35.58
N ARG A 8 3.15 -20.27 35.50
CA ARG A 8 2.11 -19.58 34.73
C ARG A 8 2.46 -19.51 33.24
N LYS A 9 1.50 -19.92 32.40
CA LYS A 9 1.49 -19.71 30.93
C LYS A 9 0.53 -18.55 30.63
N SER A 10 1.05 -17.49 30.03
CA SER A 10 0.29 -16.29 29.65
C SER A 10 -0.26 -16.41 28.21
N PRO A 11 -1.52 -15.99 27.96
CA PRO A 11 -2.15 -16.07 26.65
C PRO A 11 -1.86 -14.86 25.75
N SER A 12 -2.01 -15.15 24.47
CA SER A 12 -2.15 -14.28 23.30
C SER A 12 -3.05 -13.04 23.47
N SER A 13 -2.83 -12.06 22.58
CA SER A 13 -3.72 -10.93 22.22
C SER A 13 -3.71 -9.68 23.11
N PHE A 14 -2.68 -8.84 22.92
CA PHE A 14 -2.66 -7.46 23.42
C PHE A 14 -3.53 -6.57 22.51
N GLN A 15 -4.84 -6.62 22.76
CA GLN A 15 -5.76 -5.51 22.48
C GLN A 15 -5.51 -4.44 23.55
N SER A 16 -4.77 -3.38 23.23
CA SER A 16 -4.76 -2.17 24.06
C SER A 16 -5.97 -1.30 23.70
N LEU A 17 -7.09 -1.58 24.38
CA LEU A 17 -8.11 -0.58 24.64
C LEU A 17 -7.51 0.49 25.56
N CYS A 18 -7.25 1.70 25.03
CA CYS A 18 -7.33 2.88 25.88
C CYS A 18 -8.82 3.15 26.11
N CYS A 19 -9.27 2.74 27.29
CA CYS A 19 -10.58 3.00 27.84
C CYS A 19 -10.68 4.49 28.22
N SER A 20 -11.27 5.28 27.34
CA SER A 20 -12.21 6.36 27.67
C SER A 20 -12.91 6.76 26.39
N CYS A 21 -14.22 6.50 26.34
CA CYS A 21 -15.12 6.68 25.20
C CYS A 21 -15.09 5.62 24.08
N LYS A 22 -15.32 4.34 24.44
CA LYS A 22 -16.11 3.44 23.57
C LYS A 22 -17.57 3.93 23.37
N VAL A 23 -17.91 5.05 24.01
CA VAL A 23 -19.11 5.90 23.80
C VAL A 23 -18.89 6.94 22.68
N ARG A 24 -17.69 7.11 22.09
CA ARG A 24 -17.46 8.12 21.01
C ARG A 24 -17.60 7.59 19.59
N GLU A 25 -17.35 6.31 19.31
CA GLU A 25 -17.58 5.76 17.95
C GLU A 25 -19.07 5.54 17.64
N ALA A 26 -19.90 5.39 18.67
CA ALA A 26 -21.35 5.41 18.53
C ALA A 26 -21.94 6.83 18.52
N ARG A 27 -21.14 7.88 18.74
CA ARG A 27 -21.64 9.28 18.77
C ARG A 27 -21.54 9.98 17.41
N CYS A 28 -20.58 9.62 16.54
CA CYS A 28 -20.47 10.26 15.21
C CYS A 28 -21.31 9.61 14.09
N LYS A 29 -22.22 8.67 14.41
CA LYS A 29 -23.27 8.25 13.47
C LYS A 29 -24.63 8.93 13.72
N LEU A 30 -24.73 9.78 14.76
CA LEU A 30 -25.96 10.49 15.12
C LEU A 30 -25.91 12.01 14.87
N ASP A 31 -24.86 12.54 14.24
CA ASP A 31 -24.86 13.93 13.73
C ASP A 31 -25.27 14.02 12.24
N SER A 32 -25.68 12.90 11.65
CA SER A 32 -25.98 12.82 10.21
C SER A 32 -27.43 13.17 9.87
N GLN A 33 -28.28 13.50 10.83
CA GLN A 33 -29.65 13.91 10.50
C GLN A 33 -30.09 15.12 11.33
N LYS A 34 -30.58 16.10 10.58
CA LYS A 34 -31.35 17.28 11.01
C LYS A 34 -30.53 18.55 11.28
N SER A 35 -29.96 19.08 10.20
CA SER A 35 -29.93 20.54 10.07
C SER A 35 -31.35 21.03 9.77
N MET A 36 -31.98 21.65 10.77
CA MET A 36 -33.32 22.26 10.63
C MET A 36 -33.35 23.48 9.70
N ALA A 37 -32.19 23.95 9.22
CA ALA A 37 -32.06 25.03 8.27
C ALA A 37 -31.92 24.50 6.83
N PRO A 38 -32.60 25.10 5.83
CA PRO A 38 -32.40 24.78 4.42
C PRO A 38 -30.91 24.92 4.04
N ARG A 39 -30.35 23.91 3.36
CA ARG A 39 -28.97 23.93 2.86
C ARG A 39 -28.92 24.64 1.52
N TYR A 40 -28.81 25.97 1.58
CA TYR A 40 -28.62 26.83 0.42
C TYR A 40 -27.32 26.51 -0.32
N GLU A 41 -27.26 26.92 -1.59
CA GLU A 41 -26.03 26.91 -2.37
C GLU A 41 -25.24 28.15 -1.98
N ILE A 42 -24.13 27.92 -1.29
CA ILE A 42 -23.30 29.00 -0.75
C ILE A 42 -22.00 29.02 -1.56
N ALA A 43 -21.48 30.22 -1.86
CA ALA A 43 -20.22 30.39 -2.59
C ALA A 43 -18.98 30.02 -1.75
N VAL A 44 -19.15 29.88 -0.44
CA VAL A 44 -18.09 29.62 0.55
C VAL A 44 -18.38 28.36 1.38
N GLY A 45 -17.33 27.72 1.90
CA GLY A 45 -17.41 26.46 2.66
C GLY A 45 -17.00 25.22 1.86
N LEU A 46 -17.10 24.04 2.50
CA LEU A 46 -16.69 22.76 1.92
C LEU A 46 -17.61 22.29 0.78
N GLN A 47 -18.92 22.49 0.93
CA GLN A 47 -19.94 22.19 -0.07
C GLN A 47 -20.36 23.46 -0.79
N LYS A 48 -19.37 24.14 -1.37
CA LYS A 48 -19.58 25.38 -2.11
C LYS A 48 -19.92 25.14 -3.57
N GLY A 49 -20.57 26.13 -4.17
CA GLY A 49 -20.94 26.14 -5.58
C GLY A 49 -22.31 25.53 -5.85
N HIS A 50 -22.71 25.61 -7.10
CA HIS A 50 -24.00 25.09 -7.57
C HIS A 50 -24.00 23.56 -7.53
N LYS A 51 -25.07 22.96 -7.01
CA LYS A 51 -25.19 21.51 -6.87
C LYS A 51 -25.58 20.87 -8.21
N THR A 52 -24.61 20.78 -9.11
CA THR A 52 -24.79 20.07 -10.39
C THR A 52 -24.69 18.56 -10.21
N THR A 53 -25.51 17.79 -10.93
CA THR A 53 -25.27 16.36 -11.12
C THR A 53 -23.97 16.18 -11.89
N LYS A 54 -22.93 15.65 -11.22
CA LYS A 54 -21.66 15.39 -11.89
C LYS A 54 -21.88 14.31 -12.96
N ILE A 55 -21.58 14.63 -14.21
CA ILE A 55 -21.48 13.61 -15.25
C ILE A 55 -20.27 12.76 -14.87
N ALA A 56 -20.53 11.54 -14.40
CA ALA A 56 -19.48 10.61 -14.04
C ALA A 56 -18.64 10.33 -15.29
N SER A 57 -17.35 10.67 -15.23
CA SER A 57 -16.42 10.41 -16.32
C SER A 57 -16.46 8.92 -16.70
N GLY A 58 -17.17 8.56 -17.77
CA GLY A 58 -17.35 7.18 -18.23
C GLY A 58 -18.73 6.78 -18.73
N LYS A 59 -19.80 7.57 -18.53
CA LYS A 59 -21.17 7.19 -18.97
C LYS A 59 -21.48 7.56 -20.42
N THR A 60 -20.94 8.68 -20.91
CA THR A 60 -21.21 9.24 -22.24
C THR A 60 -19.99 9.11 -23.15
N LYS A 61 -20.18 9.03 -24.48
CA LYS A 61 -19.07 8.88 -25.46
C LYS A 61 -18.00 9.99 -25.35
N ALA A 62 -18.39 11.19 -24.89
CA ALA A 62 -17.51 12.32 -24.63
C ALA A 62 -16.64 12.18 -23.35
N ASP A 63 -17.04 11.31 -22.41
CA ASP A 63 -16.44 11.17 -21.08
C ASP A 63 -15.55 9.94 -20.91
N LYS A 64 -15.28 9.23 -22.00
CA LYS A 64 -14.30 8.13 -22.00
C LYS A 64 -12.96 8.66 -21.50
N ILE A 65 -12.27 7.86 -20.69
CA ILE A 65 -10.93 8.20 -20.18
C ILE A 65 -10.06 8.53 -21.39
N ARG A 66 -9.58 9.78 -21.44
CA ARG A 66 -8.74 10.26 -22.52
C ARG A 66 -7.56 9.30 -22.70
N PRO A 67 -7.28 8.82 -23.93
CA PRO A 67 -6.17 7.89 -24.18
C PRO A 67 -4.82 8.36 -23.61
N ALA A 68 -4.59 9.68 -23.55
CA ALA A 68 -3.41 10.27 -22.91
C ALA A 68 -3.22 9.85 -21.43
N ARG A 69 -4.30 9.60 -20.68
CA ARG A 69 -4.24 9.16 -19.28
C ARG A 69 -3.90 7.67 -19.13
N LEU A 70 -4.05 6.88 -20.19
CA LEU A 70 -3.71 5.46 -20.19
C LEU A 70 -2.20 5.21 -20.42
N LYS A 71 -1.43 6.26 -20.71
CA LYS A 71 0.02 6.17 -20.90
C LYS A 71 0.70 5.66 -19.63
N GLY A 72 1.47 4.58 -19.76
CA GLY A 72 2.18 3.94 -18.65
C GLY A 72 1.46 2.74 -18.01
N HIS A 73 0.25 2.41 -18.48
CA HIS A 73 -0.42 1.17 -18.08
C HIS A 73 0.32 -0.07 -18.60
N LEU A 74 0.42 -1.10 -17.77
CA LEU A 74 1.09 -2.35 -18.13
C LEU A 74 0.15 -3.25 -18.94
N THR A 75 0.40 -3.39 -20.23
CA THR A 75 -0.32 -4.35 -21.09
C THR A 75 0.26 -5.76 -20.96
N LYS A 76 -0.54 -6.79 -21.28
CA LYS A 76 -0.11 -8.20 -21.24
C LYS A 76 1.19 -8.43 -22.04
N HIS A 77 1.25 -7.89 -23.25
CA HIS A 77 2.43 -7.95 -24.11
C HIS A 77 3.66 -7.28 -23.47
N SER A 78 3.50 -6.05 -22.95
CA SER A 78 4.63 -5.34 -22.34
C SER A 78 5.16 -6.00 -21.07
N LYS A 79 4.31 -6.69 -20.31
CA LYS A 79 4.72 -7.46 -19.14
C LYS A 79 5.56 -8.66 -19.56
N PHE A 80 5.07 -9.46 -20.53
CA PHE A 80 5.77 -10.63 -21.06
C PHE A 80 7.18 -10.27 -21.57
N VAL A 81 7.29 -9.23 -22.40
CA VAL A 81 8.59 -8.77 -22.91
C VAL A 81 9.54 -8.33 -21.79
N ARG A 82 9.02 -7.63 -20.76
CA ARG A 82 9.85 -7.19 -19.61
C ARG A 82 10.32 -8.36 -18.74
N ASP A 83 9.51 -9.39 -18.57
CA ASP A 83 9.86 -10.56 -17.79
C ASP A 83 10.96 -11.37 -18.52
N LEU A 84 10.83 -11.58 -19.83
CA LEU A 84 11.87 -12.21 -20.67
C LEU A 84 13.22 -11.47 -20.61
N ILE A 85 13.21 -10.14 -20.77
CA ILE A 85 14.46 -9.34 -20.74
C ILE A 85 15.16 -9.46 -19.38
N ARG A 86 14.40 -9.53 -18.28
CA ARG A 86 14.98 -9.68 -16.94
C ARG A 86 15.65 -11.03 -16.73
N GLU A 87 15.12 -12.08 -17.34
CA GLU A 87 15.74 -13.42 -17.33
C GLU A 87 17.05 -13.44 -18.12
N VAL A 88 17.09 -12.79 -19.29
CA VAL A 88 18.28 -12.76 -20.16
C VAL A 88 19.39 -11.86 -19.62
N VAL A 89 19.07 -10.64 -19.20
CA VAL A 89 20.06 -9.62 -18.81
C VAL A 89 20.50 -9.77 -17.35
N GLY A 90 19.64 -10.36 -16.51
CA GLY A 90 19.89 -10.51 -15.08
C GLY A 90 19.87 -9.19 -14.31
N HIS A 91 20.55 -9.17 -13.15
CA HIS A 91 20.53 -8.04 -12.22
C HIS A 91 21.77 -7.14 -12.31
N ALA A 92 21.54 -5.83 -12.21
CA ALA A 92 22.61 -4.84 -12.14
C ALA A 92 23.40 -4.92 -10.82
N PRO A 93 24.66 -4.45 -10.75
CA PRO A 93 25.51 -4.58 -9.57
C PRO A 93 24.95 -3.88 -8.31
N TYR A 94 24.21 -2.78 -8.46
CA TYR A 94 23.53 -2.13 -7.34
C TYR A 94 22.32 -2.92 -6.83
N GLU A 95 21.64 -3.67 -7.70
CA GLU A 95 20.51 -4.53 -7.35
C GLU A 95 21.00 -5.77 -6.61
N LYS A 96 22.13 -6.34 -7.04
CA LYS A 96 22.82 -7.44 -6.34
C LYS A 96 23.16 -7.08 -4.89
N ARG A 97 23.79 -5.91 -4.67
CA ARG A 97 24.08 -5.40 -3.32
C ARG A 97 22.81 -5.16 -2.50
N ALA A 98 21.74 -4.68 -3.12
CA ALA A 98 20.46 -4.48 -2.42
C ALA A 98 19.81 -5.81 -2.02
N MET A 99 19.88 -6.84 -2.87
CA MET A 99 19.42 -8.19 -2.55
C MET A 99 20.21 -8.81 -1.39
N GLU A 100 21.53 -8.63 -1.33
CA GLU A 100 22.35 -9.06 -0.19
C GLU A 100 21.88 -8.45 1.12
N LEU A 101 21.63 -7.13 1.14
CA LEU A 101 21.13 -6.44 2.33
C LEU A 101 19.74 -6.93 2.75
N LEU A 102 18.87 -7.26 1.79
CA LEU A 102 17.52 -7.78 2.04
C LEU A 102 17.56 -9.25 2.50
N LYS A 103 18.54 -10.06 2.11
CA LYS A 103 18.74 -11.42 2.64
C LYS A 103 19.07 -11.41 4.13
N VAL A 104 19.84 -10.42 4.58
CA VAL A 104 20.19 -10.21 6.00
C VAL A 104 19.08 -9.43 6.76
N SER A 105 17.93 -9.17 6.12
CA SER A 105 16.79 -8.44 6.70
C SER A 105 17.12 -7.01 7.17
N LYS A 106 18.18 -6.38 6.62
CA LYS A 106 18.59 -5.00 6.95
C LYS A 106 17.86 -3.98 6.06
N ASP A 107 16.53 -3.97 6.15
CA ASP A 107 15.63 -3.19 5.29
C ASP A 107 15.88 -1.68 5.31
N LYS A 108 16.07 -1.09 6.50
CA LYS A 108 16.33 0.35 6.65
C LYS A 108 17.66 0.74 5.99
N ARG A 109 18.65 -0.15 6.00
CA ARG A 109 19.95 0.05 5.32
C ARG A 109 19.80 -0.10 3.81
N ALA A 110 19.03 -1.08 3.35
CA ALA A 110 18.71 -1.25 1.94
C ALA A 110 17.99 -0.02 1.35
N LEU A 111 17.00 0.54 2.07
CA LEU A 111 16.30 1.76 1.66
C LEU A 111 17.23 2.98 1.58
N LYS A 112 18.15 3.15 2.54
CA LYS A 112 19.15 4.23 2.49
C LYS A 112 20.09 4.07 1.28
N PHE A 113 20.51 2.84 0.98
CA PHE A 113 21.35 2.55 -0.20
C PHE A 113 20.62 2.83 -1.51
N LEU A 114 19.38 2.34 -1.65
CA LEU A 114 18.56 2.56 -2.84
C LEU A 114 18.20 4.03 -3.03
N LYS A 115 17.91 4.77 -1.96
CA LYS A 115 17.68 6.22 -2.03
C LYS A 115 18.93 6.96 -2.52
N ARG A 116 20.13 6.58 -2.07
CA ARG A 116 21.38 7.19 -2.55
C ARG A 116 21.67 6.92 -4.03
N ARG A 117 21.16 5.81 -4.59
CA ARG A 117 21.32 5.46 -6.01
C ARG A 117 20.23 6.01 -6.92
N LEU A 118 18.96 5.96 -6.49
CA LEU A 118 17.77 6.33 -7.29
C LEU A 118 17.28 7.76 -7.03
N GLY A 119 17.77 8.40 -5.96
CA GLY A 119 17.43 9.76 -5.52
C GLY A 119 16.22 9.83 -4.58
N THR A 120 15.04 9.46 -5.07
CA THR A 120 13.78 9.66 -4.33
C THR A 120 13.36 8.43 -3.51
N HIS A 121 12.68 8.68 -2.38
CA HIS A 121 12.21 7.61 -1.50
C HIS A 121 11.08 6.77 -2.13
N ILE A 122 10.24 7.37 -2.98
CA ILE A 122 9.15 6.67 -3.69
C ILE A 122 9.73 5.62 -4.66
N ARG A 123 10.76 6.00 -5.43
CA ARG A 123 11.45 5.07 -6.34
C ARG A 123 12.17 3.97 -5.57
N ALA A 124 12.83 4.31 -4.46
CA ALA A 124 13.50 3.34 -3.61
C ALA A 124 12.54 2.30 -3.00
N LYS A 125 11.34 2.72 -2.54
CA LYS A 125 10.29 1.82 -2.06
C LYS A 125 9.82 0.86 -3.15
N ARG A 126 9.50 1.39 -4.34
CA ARG A 126 9.10 0.58 -5.50
C ARG A 126 10.17 -0.47 -5.85
N LYS A 127 11.44 -0.07 -5.86
CA LYS A 127 12.57 -0.98 -6.11
C LYS A 127 12.81 -2.00 -5.01
N ARG A 128 12.57 -1.64 -3.74
CA ARG A 128 12.60 -2.60 -2.64
C ARG A 128 11.54 -3.68 -2.81
N GLU A 129 10.30 -3.29 -3.12
CA GLU A 129 9.20 -4.23 -3.34
C GLU A 129 9.50 -5.18 -4.52
N GLU A 130 10.05 -4.66 -5.62
CA GLU A 130 10.52 -5.49 -6.75
C GLU A 130 11.55 -6.54 -6.32
N LEU A 131 12.61 -6.14 -5.60
CA LEU A 131 13.68 -7.04 -5.16
C LEU A 131 13.20 -8.04 -4.09
N SER A 132 12.31 -7.62 -3.20
CA SER A 132 11.68 -8.51 -2.22
C SER A 132 10.83 -9.58 -2.90
N ASN A 133 10.06 -9.21 -3.94
CA ASN A 133 9.27 -10.17 -4.70
C ASN A 133 10.16 -11.22 -5.40
N ILE A 134 11.27 -10.80 -6.00
CA ILE A 134 12.24 -11.71 -6.64
C ILE A 134 12.80 -12.70 -5.60
N LEU A 135 13.21 -12.23 -4.42
CA LEU A 135 13.70 -13.13 -3.36
C LEU A 135 12.64 -14.13 -2.90
N THR A 136 11.37 -13.74 -2.82
CA THR A 136 10.29 -14.69 -2.49
C THR A 136 10.06 -15.73 -3.60
N GLN A 137 10.16 -15.34 -4.86
CA GLN A 137 10.07 -16.26 -6.00
C GLN A 137 11.23 -17.25 -6.01
N MET A 138 12.45 -16.78 -5.76
CA MET A 138 13.64 -17.64 -5.65
C MET A 138 13.50 -18.67 -4.52
N ARG A 139 13.02 -18.25 -3.34
CA ARG A 139 12.78 -19.17 -2.21
C ARG A 139 11.72 -20.22 -2.53
N LYS A 140 10.65 -19.83 -3.24
CA LYS A 140 9.61 -20.77 -3.68
C LYS A 140 10.15 -21.76 -4.70
N ALA A 141 10.86 -21.28 -5.73
CA ALA A 141 11.47 -22.14 -6.74
C ALA A 141 12.45 -23.16 -6.11
N GLN A 142 13.26 -22.74 -5.14
CA GLN A 142 14.15 -23.64 -4.40
C GLN A 142 13.40 -24.68 -3.56
N ALA A 143 12.22 -24.34 -3.03
CA ALA A 143 11.40 -25.28 -2.28
C ALA A 143 10.70 -26.31 -3.19
N HIS A 144 10.34 -25.94 -4.42
CA HIS A 144 9.75 -26.84 -5.41
C HIS A 144 10.78 -27.73 -6.12
N ALA A 145 12.04 -27.33 -6.14
CA ALA A 145 13.13 -28.10 -6.74
C ALA A 145 13.75 -29.15 -5.80
N LYS A 146 13.33 -29.17 -4.52
CA LYS A 146 13.66 -30.22 -3.55
C LYS A 146 12.57 -31.26 -3.54
#